data_AF-A0A080ZIZ2-F1
#
_entry.id   AF-A0A080ZIZ2-F1
#
_cell.length_a   1.000
_cell.length_b   1.000
_cell.length_c   1.000
_cell.angle_alpha   90.00
_cell.angle_beta   90.00
_cell.angle_gamma   90.00
#
_symmetry.space_group_name_H-M   'P 1'
#
loop_
_entity.id
_entity.type
_entity.pdbx_description
1 polymer ?
#
loop_
_entity_poly.entity_id
_entity_poly.type
_entity_poly.pdbx_seq_one_letter_code
_entity_poly.pdbx_strand_id
1 'polypeptide(L)'
;MMLATEMKRSLPTSPGSSPTSQDTGRSAKRQCIRPCADQEHLQEHNATSGPTRTLRLEYWGRTDECLERKWAHMEMVDEFFGSREEVILATTLSNEEVVLEPNMFPYDTPNGIEHWTLWSRHEMVDTEIEKFVCNWLRKYAPRVESWNYDDNLSRSINIFHVHIYLKGRAQQTKMQ
;
A
#
# COMPACT_ATOMS: atom_id res chain seq x y z
N MET A 1 23.33 40.13 -50.97
CA MET A 1 24.34 40.00 -49.92
C MET A 1 24.68 38.52 -49.77
N MET A 2 25.97 38.17 -49.85
CA MET A 2 26.55 36.83 -49.66
C MET A 2 26.39 36.39 -48.18
N LEU A 3 26.37 35.14 -47.68
CA LEU A 3 27.02 33.82 -47.95
C LEU A 3 26.08 32.71 -47.38
N ALA A 4 25.84 31.54 -48.00
CA ALA A 4 26.64 30.29 -48.02
C ALA A 4 26.82 29.65 -46.60
N THR A 5 26.67 28.36 -46.26
CA THR A 5 26.85 27.08 -46.99
C THR A 5 26.36 25.92 -46.09
N GLU A 6 25.75 24.86 -46.64
CA GLU A 6 25.63 23.53 -45.99
C GLU A 6 26.99 22.81 -45.96
N MET A 7 27.35 22.13 -44.86
CA MET A 7 28.29 21.00 -44.95
C MET A 7 27.94 19.86 -44.00
N LYS A 8 27.65 18.71 -44.61
CA LYS A 8 27.75 17.35 -44.06
C LYS A 8 29.14 17.10 -43.47
N ARG A 9 29.23 16.31 -42.38
CA ARG A 9 30.25 15.25 -42.28
C ARG A 9 29.92 14.19 -41.23
N SER A 10 30.37 12.99 -41.57
CA SER A 10 29.99 11.67 -41.10
C SER A 10 30.69 11.22 -39.80
N LEU A 11 30.11 10.16 -39.24
CA LEU A 11 30.58 9.24 -38.19
C LEU A 11 32.08 8.88 -38.24
N PRO A 12 32.63 8.47 -37.10
CA PRO A 12 33.50 7.30 -37.03
C PRO A 12 32.93 6.16 -36.16
N THR A 13 33.27 4.95 -36.57
CA THR A 13 32.83 3.64 -36.10
C THR A 13 33.78 3.04 -35.05
N SER A 14 33.23 2.14 -34.21
CA SER A 14 33.84 0.93 -33.59
C SER A 14 34.18 1.00 -32.09
N PRO A 15 34.44 -0.15 -31.43
CA PRO A 15 33.41 -1.04 -30.89
C PRO A 15 33.61 -1.27 -29.37
N GLY A 16 32.52 -1.39 -28.61
CA GLY A 16 32.59 -1.64 -27.18
C GLY A 16 31.58 -2.69 -26.77
N SER A 17 32.05 -3.93 -26.65
CA SER A 17 31.33 -5.04 -26.02
C SER A 17 30.87 -4.63 -24.62
N SER A 18 29.62 -4.92 -24.28
CA SER A 18 29.22 -5.08 -22.88
C SER A 18 27.99 -5.99 -22.77
N PRO A 19 27.92 -6.74 -21.67
CA PRO A 19 27.29 -8.05 -21.64
C PRO A 19 25.79 -7.97 -21.40
N THR A 20 25.12 -9.01 -21.87
CA THR A 20 23.84 -9.49 -21.38
C THR A 20 23.85 -9.55 -19.86
N SER A 21 22.96 -8.82 -19.20
CA SER A 21 22.52 -9.18 -17.86
C SER A 21 21.04 -8.89 -17.75
N GLN A 22 20.27 -9.97 -17.87
CA GLN A 22 18.93 -10.05 -17.35
C GLN A 22 19.05 -9.89 -15.83
N ASP A 23 18.72 -8.71 -15.31
CA ASP A 23 18.45 -8.57 -13.89
C ASP A 23 16.94 -8.51 -13.71
N THR A 24 16.34 -9.69 -13.56
CA THR A 24 15.02 -9.83 -12.95
C THR A 24 15.16 -9.45 -11.49
N GLY A 25 15.21 -8.16 -11.22
CA GLY A 25 15.26 -7.57 -9.90
C GLY A 25 13.97 -7.88 -9.16
N ARG A 26 13.97 -9.00 -8.44
CA ARG A 26 12.97 -9.41 -7.46
C ARG A 26 12.91 -8.33 -6.37
N SER A 27 12.06 -7.32 -6.58
CA SER A 27 11.82 -6.26 -5.60
C SER A 27 11.04 -6.85 -4.44
N ALA A 28 11.77 -7.44 -3.49
CA ALA A 28 11.21 -7.97 -2.27
C ALA A 28 10.76 -6.77 -1.41
N LYS A 29 9.48 -6.42 -1.51
CA LYS A 29 8.78 -5.55 -0.55
C LYS A 29 9.16 -6.01 0.86
N ARG A 30 9.76 -5.14 1.68
CA ARG A 30 10.15 -5.49 3.04
C ARG A 30 8.88 -5.72 3.86
N GLN A 31 8.57 -6.98 4.14
CA GLN A 31 7.49 -7.35 5.04
C GLN A 31 8.05 -7.43 6.46
N CYS A 32 7.45 -6.70 7.40
CA CYS A 32 7.75 -6.86 8.81
C CYS A 32 6.70 -7.79 9.42
N ILE A 33 7.14 -8.97 9.88
CA ILE A 33 6.29 -9.95 10.56
C ILE A 33 6.59 -9.85 12.05
N ARG A 34 5.61 -9.43 12.85
CA ARG A 34 5.73 -9.35 14.32
C ARG A 34 4.42 -9.74 15.00
N PRO A 35 4.46 -10.38 16.17
CA PRO A 35 3.27 -10.48 17.01
C PRO A 35 2.95 -9.08 17.57
N CYS A 36 1.67 -8.68 17.59
CA CYS A 36 1.22 -7.51 18.38
C CYS A 36 1.51 -7.84 19.85
N ALA A 37 2.68 -7.46 20.36
CA ALA A 37 3.06 -7.74 21.73
C ALA A 37 2.45 -6.68 22.66
N ASP A 38 1.66 -7.12 23.63
CA ASP A 38 1.35 -6.32 24.81
C ASP A 38 2.54 -6.48 25.77
N GLN A 39 3.17 -5.36 26.15
CA GLN A 39 4.28 -5.37 27.10
C GLN A 39 3.73 -5.35 28.53
N GLU A 40 4.02 -6.44 29.25
CA GLU A 40 4.18 -6.63 30.70
C GLU A 40 3.20 -7.57 31.44
N HIS A 41 3.85 -8.51 32.14
CA HIS A 41 3.47 -9.24 33.35
C HIS A 41 2.99 -10.71 33.22
N LEU A 42 3.64 -11.54 34.04
CA LEU A 42 3.59 -13.01 34.11
C LEU A 42 2.21 -13.53 34.49
N GLN A 43 1.59 -14.39 33.66
CA GLN A 43 1.01 -15.70 34.02
C GLN A 43 0.09 -16.21 32.89
N GLU A 44 0.29 -17.48 32.51
CA GLU A 44 -0.58 -18.25 31.63
C GLU A 44 -2.02 -18.27 32.16
N HIS A 45 -3.00 -17.93 31.32
CA HIS A 45 -4.23 -18.70 31.06
C HIS A 45 -5.18 -17.87 30.16
N ASN A 46 -5.64 -18.50 29.07
CA ASN A 46 -6.50 -18.00 27.99
C ASN A 46 -5.91 -16.91 27.08
N ALA A 47 -5.26 -17.35 26.01
CA ALA A 47 -4.96 -16.51 24.85
C ALA A 47 -6.27 -16.00 24.23
N THR A 48 -6.77 -14.86 24.70
CA THR A 48 -7.54 -13.93 23.86
C THR A 48 -6.58 -13.40 22.81
N SER A 49 -6.30 -14.23 21.80
CA SER A 49 -5.37 -13.93 20.72
C SER A 49 -5.92 -12.76 19.92
N GLY A 50 -5.47 -11.56 20.24
CA GLY A 50 -5.75 -10.37 19.46
C GLY A 50 -5.24 -10.53 18.01
N PRO A 51 -5.63 -9.62 17.12
CA PRO A 51 -5.18 -9.65 15.73
C PRO A 51 -3.66 -9.67 15.66
N THR A 52 -3.07 -10.57 14.88
CA THR A 52 -1.60 -10.73 14.78
C THR A 52 -1.07 -10.21 13.44
N ARG A 53 0.08 -9.52 13.44
CA ARG A 53 0.72 -9.03 12.21
C ARG A 53 1.50 -10.15 11.51
N THR A 54 0.78 -11.17 11.06
CA THR A 54 1.31 -12.44 10.54
C THR A 54 0.83 -12.81 9.14
N LEU A 55 -0.05 -11.99 8.53
CA LEU A 55 -0.53 -12.26 7.18
C LEU A 55 0.64 -12.19 6.18
N ARG A 56 0.82 -13.26 5.41
CA ARG A 56 1.82 -13.32 4.35
C ARG A 56 1.29 -12.53 3.14
N LEU A 57 2.06 -11.53 2.72
CA LEU A 57 1.70 -10.73 1.57
C LEU A 57 2.36 -11.29 0.31
N GLU A 58 1.63 -11.24 -0.79
CA GLU A 58 2.13 -11.56 -2.13
C GLU A 58 2.00 -10.33 -3.02
N TYR A 59 2.36 -10.47 -4.28
CA TYR A 59 2.09 -9.42 -5.25
C TYR A 59 0.63 -9.53 -5.72
N TRP A 60 -0.19 -8.56 -5.34
CA TRP A 60 -1.58 -8.44 -5.79
C TRP A 60 -1.74 -7.18 -6.64
N GLY A 61 -2.32 -7.36 -7.82
CA GLY A 61 -2.67 -6.26 -8.73
C GLY A 61 -4.08 -5.75 -8.47
N ARG A 62 -4.55 -4.82 -9.31
CA ARG A 62 -5.98 -4.52 -9.44
C ARG A 62 -6.53 -5.30 -10.62
N THR A 63 -7.82 -5.60 -10.62
CA THR A 63 -8.51 -5.95 -11.86
C THR A 63 -8.49 -4.77 -12.82
N ASP A 64 -8.62 -5.04 -14.12
CA ASP A 64 -8.65 -3.98 -15.15
C ASP A 64 -9.77 -2.98 -14.88
N GLU A 65 -10.98 -3.45 -14.56
CA GLU A 65 -12.12 -2.59 -14.22
C GLU A 65 -11.85 -1.70 -13.00
N CYS A 66 -11.19 -2.22 -11.96
CA CYS A 66 -10.83 -1.44 -10.77
C CYS A 66 -9.75 -0.39 -11.10
N LEU A 67 -8.82 -0.74 -12.00
CA LEU A 67 -7.79 0.18 -12.48
C LEU A 67 -8.38 1.30 -13.33
N GLU A 68 -9.32 1.01 -14.22
CA GLU A 68 -10.05 2.00 -15.01
C GLU A 68 -10.82 2.97 -14.12
N ARG A 69 -11.57 2.45 -13.12
CA ARG A 69 -12.26 3.30 -12.13
C ARG A 69 -11.29 4.18 -11.35
N LYS A 70 -10.11 3.65 -11.01
CA LYS A 70 -9.06 4.43 -10.33
C LYS A 70 -8.57 5.57 -11.22
N TRP A 71 -8.28 5.31 -12.49
CA TRP A 71 -7.80 6.34 -13.42
C TRP A 71 -8.85 7.42 -13.65
N ALA A 72 -10.09 7.04 -13.94
CA ALA A 72 -11.18 7.99 -14.11
C ALA A 72 -11.39 8.87 -12.86
N HIS A 73 -11.28 8.28 -11.66
CA HIS A 73 -11.36 9.06 -10.43
C HIS A 73 -10.19 10.02 -10.25
N MET A 74 -8.95 9.59 -10.54
CA MET A 74 -7.79 10.48 -10.46
C MET A 74 -7.85 11.62 -11.47
N GLU A 75 -8.32 11.36 -12.69
CA GLU A 75 -8.55 12.39 -13.71
C GLU A 75 -9.59 13.40 -13.24
N MET A 76 -10.71 12.95 -12.69
CA MET A 76 -11.72 13.82 -12.09
C MET A 76 -11.13 14.67 -10.97
N VAL A 77 -10.35 14.07 -10.06
CA VAL A 77 -9.73 14.84 -8.96
C VAL A 77 -8.77 15.90 -9.51
N ASP A 78 -7.96 15.57 -10.51
CA ASP A 78 -7.03 16.52 -11.12
C ASP A 78 -7.73 17.63 -11.92
N GLU A 79 -8.91 17.35 -12.48
CA GLU A 79 -9.70 18.33 -13.23
C GLU A 79 -10.39 19.34 -12.31
N PHE A 80 -10.96 18.88 -11.19
CA PHE A 80 -11.79 19.71 -10.32
C PHE A 80 -11.06 20.30 -9.11
N PHE A 81 -9.90 19.77 -8.72
CA PHE A 81 -9.18 20.19 -7.52
C PHE A 81 -7.73 20.56 -7.81
N GLY A 82 -7.20 21.53 -7.07
CA GLY A 82 -5.82 22.00 -7.25
C GLY A 82 -4.76 21.00 -6.76
N SER A 83 -5.12 20.10 -5.85
CA SER A 83 -4.24 19.08 -5.30
C SER A 83 -5.03 17.89 -4.77
N ARG A 84 -4.55 16.68 -5.05
CA ARG A 84 -5.08 15.43 -4.50
C ARG A 84 -4.90 15.38 -2.97
N GLU A 85 -3.79 15.91 -2.47
CA GLU A 85 -3.48 16.01 -1.05
C GLU A 85 -4.48 16.90 -0.31
N GLU A 86 -4.82 18.05 -0.88
CA GLU A 86 -5.83 18.95 -0.30
C GLU A 86 -7.19 18.25 -0.18
N VAL A 87 -7.59 17.47 -1.19
CA VAL A 87 -8.83 16.68 -1.14
C VAL A 87 -8.78 15.68 0.02
N ILE A 88 -7.68 14.94 0.19
CA ILE A 88 -7.53 13.99 1.29
C ILE A 88 -7.56 14.68 2.64
N LEU A 89 -6.85 15.81 2.79
CA LEU A 89 -6.84 16.60 4.02
C LEU A 89 -8.22 17.18 4.36
N ALA A 90 -9.00 17.55 3.35
CA ALA A 90 -10.35 18.11 3.52
C ALA A 90 -11.44 17.04 3.69
N THR A 91 -11.17 15.78 3.31
CA THR A 91 -12.14 14.68 3.37
C THR A 91 -11.70 13.64 4.40
N THR A 92 -10.89 12.65 3.99
CA THR A 92 -10.44 11.52 4.81
C THR A 92 -9.80 11.97 6.12
N LEU A 93 -8.91 12.96 6.09
CA LEU A 93 -8.19 13.45 7.28
C LEU A 93 -8.78 14.74 7.87
N SER A 94 -10.01 15.14 7.48
CA SER A 94 -10.60 16.45 7.83
C SER A 94 -10.49 16.85 9.31
N ASN A 95 -10.79 15.91 10.22
CA ASN A 95 -10.77 16.15 11.67
C ASN A 95 -9.97 15.09 12.44
N GLU A 96 -9.25 14.23 11.72
CA GLU A 96 -8.56 13.08 12.29
C GLU A 96 -7.08 13.13 11.92
N GLU A 97 -6.23 12.77 12.87
CA GLU A 97 -4.78 12.69 12.65
C GLU A 97 -4.39 11.44 11.87
N VAL A 98 -5.09 10.33 12.14
CA VAL A 98 -4.85 9.02 11.54
C VAL A 98 -6.19 8.34 11.25
N VAL A 99 -6.39 7.86 10.03
CA VAL A 99 -7.60 7.17 9.60
C VAL A 99 -7.25 5.83 8.96
N LEU A 100 -8.00 4.78 9.31
CA LEU A 100 -7.93 3.48 8.66
C LEU A 100 -9.29 3.19 8.01
N GLU A 101 -9.30 3.10 6.68
CA GLU A 101 -10.53 2.94 5.88
C GLU A 101 -10.36 1.90 4.76
N PRO A 102 -11.45 1.31 4.24
CA PRO A 102 -11.36 0.44 3.07
C PRO A 102 -10.74 1.20 1.89
N ASN A 103 -9.84 0.55 1.14
CA ASN A 103 -9.24 1.21 -0.01
C ASN A 103 -10.31 1.38 -1.11
N MET A 104 -10.49 2.61 -1.61
CA MET A 104 -11.47 2.94 -2.66
C MET A 104 -11.25 2.13 -3.96
N PHE A 105 -9.99 1.78 -4.24
CA PHE A 105 -9.57 0.99 -5.40
C PHE A 105 -8.75 -0.22 -4.93
N PRO A 106 -9.41 -1.23 -4.34
CA PRO A 106 -8.73 -2.32 -3.67
C PRO A 106 -7.97 -3.20 -4.67
N TYR A 107 -7.01 -3.96 -4.15
CA TYR A 107 -6.31 -4.96 -4.93
C TYR A 107 -7.19 -6.19 -5.04
N ASP A 108 -7.00 -6.96 -6.11
CA ASP A 108 -7.61 -8.26 -6.29
C ASP A 108 -6.88 -9.27 -5.39
N THR A 109 -7.31 -9.33 -4.14
CA THR A 109 -6.72 -10.18 -3.11
C THR A 109 -7.44 -11.53 -3.01
N PRO A 110 -6.76 -12.59 -2.54
CA PRO A 110 -7.41 -13.88 -2.29
C PRO A 110 -8.65 -13.75 -1.39
N ASN A 111 -9.57 -14.70 -1.54
CA ASN A 111 -10.84 -14.67 -0.83
C ASN A 111 -10.66 -14.57 0.70
N GLY A 112 -11.40 -13.65 1.32
CA GLY A 112 -11.33 -13.39 2.77
C GLY A 112 -10.19 -12.47 3.20
N ILE A 113 -9.41 -11.91 2.26
CA ILE A 113 -8.47 -10.81 2.52
C ILE A 113 -9.12 -9.51 2.05
N GLU A 114 -9.10 -8.49 2.90
CA GLU A 114 -9.60 -7.15 2.61
C GLU A 114 -8.42 -6.19 2.45
N HIS A 115 -8.51 -5.23 1.52
CA HIS A 115 -7.51 -4.19 1.31
C HIS A 115 -8.00 -2.82 1.84
N TRP A 116 -7.26 -2.29 2.81
CA TRP A 116 -7.50 -1.05 3.52
C TRP A 116 -6.33 -0.07 3.33
N THR A 117 -6.57 1.22 3.56
CA THR A 117 -5.55 2.26 3.58
C THR A 117 -5.49 2.87 4.96
N LEU A 118 -4.29 2.92 5.54
CA LEU A 118 -4.02 3.76 6.70
C LEU A 118 -3.46 5.08 6.19
N TRP A 119 -4.10 6.18 6.55
CA TRP A 119 -3.69 7.56 6.26
C TRP A 119 -3.21 8.23 7.55
N SER A 120 -2.18 9.07 7.46
CA SER A 120 -1.72 9.89 8.58
C SER A 120 -1.26 11.26 8.10
N ARG A 121 -1.48 12.28 8.93
CA ARG A 121 -0.93 13.63 8.74
C ARG A 121 0.58 13.72 8.97
N HIS A 122 1.15 12.72 9.65
CA HIS A 122 2.57 12.62 9.95
C HIS A 122 3.15 11.29 9.48
N GLU A 123 4.44 11.28 9.16
CA GLU A 123 5.17 10.03 8.90
C GLU A 123 5.12 9.13 10.14
N MET A 124 4.82 7.85 9.94
CA MET A 124 4.75 6.86 11.02
C MET A 124 5.81 5.80 10.84
N VAL A 125 6.47 5.41 11.94
CA VAL A 125 7.37 4.25 11.94
C VAL A 125 6.60 2.94 12.17
N ASP A 126 7.22 1.80 11.83
CA ASP A 126 6.65 0.45 11.99
C ASP A 126 5.92 0.23 13.32
N THR A 127 6.53 0.63 14.44
CA THR A 127 5.96 0.43 15.77
C THR A 127 4.72 1.27 16.04
N GLU A 128 4.62 2.46 15.43
CA GLU A 128 3.45 3.33 15.54
C GLU A 128 2.29 2.78 14.71
N ILE A 129 2.57 2.33 13.49
CA ILE A 129 1.59 1.68 12.61
C ILE A 129 1.03 0.43 13.29
N GLU A 130 1.91 -0.43 13.82
CA GLU A 130 1.52 -1.65 14.51
C GLU A 130 0.63 -1.35 15.72
N LYS A 131 1.06 -0.45 16.61
CA LYS A 131 0.26 -0.06 17.79
C LYS A 131 -1.11 0.49 17.40
N PHE A 132 -1.17 1.37 16.40
CA PHE A 132 -2.43 1.96 15.94
C PHE A 132 -3.37 0.88 15.38
N VAL A 133 -2.89 0.06 14.44
CA VAL A 133 -3.71 -0.95 13.77
C VAL A 133 -4.18 -2.02 14.76
N CYS A 134 -3.32 -2.54 15.64
CA CYS A 134 -3.75 -3.53 16.64
C CYS A 134 -4.86 -2.97 17.54
N ASN A 135 -4.74 -1.72 17.99
CA ASN A 135 -5.77 -1.07 18.82
C ASN A 135 -7.08 -0.83 18.06
N TRP A 136 -6.99 -0.37 16.81
CA TRP A 136 -8.15 -0.15 15.96
C TRP A 136 -8.89 -1.47 15.69
N LEU A 137 -8.16 -2.53 15.32
CA LEU A 137 -8.75 -3.84 15.01
C LEU A 137 -9.43 -4.46 16.23
N ARG A 138 -8.82 -4.37 17.43
CA ARG A 138 -9.45 -4.85 18.68
C ARG A 138 -10.80 -4.19 18.94
N LYS A 139 -10.92 -2.89 18.64
CA LYS A 139 -12.12 -2.09 18.91
C LYS A 139 -13.19 -2.21 17.81
N TYR A 140 -12.78 -2.17 16.54
CA TYR A 140 -13.69 -1.99 15.41
C TYR A 140 -13.80 -3.21 14.49
N ALA A 141 -12.81 -4.11 14.52
CA ALA A 141 -12.81 -5.30 13.66
C ALA A 141 -12.33 -6.57 14.41
N PRO A 142 -12.98 -6.96 15.52
CA PRO A 142 -12.56 -8.12 16.33
C PRO A 142 -12.64 -9.46 15.59
N ARG A 143 -13.24 -9.50 14.39
CA ARG A 143 -13.28 -10.66 13.49
C ARG A 143 -11.94 -10.95 12.80
N VAL A 144 -11.03 -9.98 12.77
CA VAL A 144 -9.75 -10.07 12.07
C VAL A 144 -8.77 -10.89 12.91
N GLU A 145 -8.19 -11.93 12.33
CA GLU A 145 -7.25 -12.82 13.03
C GLU A 145 -5.81 -12.49 12.71
N SER A 146 -5.56 -12.17 11.44
CA SER A 146 -4.24 -11.83 10.95
C SER A 146 -4.32 -10.64 10.02
N TRP A 147 -3.29 -9.82 10.06
CA TRP A 147 -3.14 -8.66 9.21
C TRP A 147 -1.68 -8.46 8.85
N ASN A 148 -1.40 -7.61 7.87
CA ASN A 148 -0.07 -7.08 7.61
C ASN A 148 -0.18 -5.82 6.74
N TYR A 149 0.92 -5.14 6.46
CA TYR A 149 0.95 -4.04 5.52
C TYR A 149 2.16 -4.10 4.60
N ASP A 150 2.05 -3.44 3.45
CA ASP A 150 3.19 -3.15 2.60
C ASP A 150 3.43 -1.64 2.48
N ASP A 151 4.70 -1.30 2.28
CA ASP A 151 5.10 0.06 1.98
C ASP A 151 4.67 0.39 0.56
N ASN A 152 3.93 1.48 0.39
CA ASN A 152 3.60 1.99 -0.93
C ASN A 152 4.85 2.64 -1.55
N LEU A 153 5.73 1.85 -2.17
CA LEU A 153 6.99 2.36 -2.74
C LEU A 153 6.77 3.25 -3.99
N SER A 154 5.61 3.18 -4.64
CA SER A 154 5.24 4.00 -5.79
C SER A 154 4.06 4.92 -5.44
N ARG A 155 4.36 6.01 -4.72
CA ARG A 155 3.35 6.94 -4.20
C ARG A 155 2.98 7.97 -5.27
N SER A 156 1.69 8.09 -5.57
CA SER A 156 1.13 9.16 -6.40
C SER A 156 0.56 10.32 -5.58
N ILE A 157 0.70 10.25 -4.25
CA ILE A 157 0.13 11.16 -3.25
C ILE A 157 1.17 11.34 -2.14
N ASN A 158 1.47 12.59 -1.79
CA ASN A 158 2.52 12.95 -0.83
C ASN A 158 1.99 13.21 0.60
N ILE A 159 1.07 12.37 1.06
CA ILE A 159 0.59 12.29 2.45
C ILE A 159 0.85 10.88 2.94
N PHE A 160 1.37 10.69 4.16
CA PHE A 160 1.66 9.38 4.74
C PHE A 160 0.49 8.40 4.54
N HIS A 161 0.75 7.28 3.88
CA HIS A 161 -0.20 6.19 3.76
C HIS A 161 0.48 4.85 3.48
N VAL A 162 -0.10 3.79 4.03
CA VAL A 162 0.31 2.39 3.80
C VAL A 162 -0.91 1.52 3.49
N HIS A 163 -0.67 0.43 2.76
CA HIS A 163 -1.71 -0.54 2.41
C HIS A 163 -1.80 -1.61 3.49
N ILE A 164 -2.92 -1.64 4.22
CA ILE A 164 -3.19 -2.61 5.26
C ILE A 164 -4.05 -3.74 4.68
N TYR A 165 -3.68 -4.99 4.96
CA TYR A 165 -4.43 -6.17 4.54
C TYR A 165 -4.96 -6.91 5.75
N LEU A 166 -6.27 -7.17 5.76
CA LEU A 166 -6.95 -7.78 6.90
C LEU A 166 -7.53 -9.12 6.48
N LYS A 167 -7.29 -10.18 7.27
CA LYS A 167 -7.88 -11.51 7.05
C LYS A 167 -8.76 -11.89 8.23
N GLY A 168 -10.05 -12.08 7.96
CA GLY A 168 -11.05 -12.53 8.93
C GLY A 168 -11.09 -14.05 9.09
N ARG A 169 -11.79 -14.50 10.14
CA ARG A 169 -12.20 -15.90 10.29
C ARG A 169 -12.97 -16.37 9.06
N ALA A 170 -12.61 -17.52 8.51
CA ALA A 170 -13.48 -18.19 7.56
C ALA A 170 -14.82 -18.49 8.25
N GLN A 171 -15.92 -17.93 7.72
CA GLN A 171 -17.23 -18.39 8.16
C GLN A 171 -17.36 -19.84 7.70
N GLN A 172 -17.50 -20.78 8.64
CA GLN A 172 -17.92 -22.13 8.29
C GLN A 172 -19.31 -22.01 7.70
N THR A 173 -19.42 -22.04 6.38
CA THR A 173 -20.69 -22.25 5.71
C THR A 173 -21.16 -23.64 6.15
N LYS A 174 -22.10 -23.69 7.10
CA LYS A 174 -22.85 -24.92 7.36
C LYS A 174 -23.61 -25.23 6.07
N MET A 175 -23.06 -26.11 5.24
CA MET A 175 -23.84 -26.77 4.21
C MET A 175 -24.90 -27.57 4.94
N GLN A 176 -26.16 -27.16 4.78
CA GLN A 176 -27.34 -27.94 5.17
C GLN A 176 -27.60 -29.00 4.11
#